data_AF-A0A9E6BVP7-F1
#
_entry.id   AF-A0A9E6BVP7-F1
#
_cell.length_a   1.000
_cell.length_b   1.000
_cell.length_c   1.000
_cell.angle_alpha   90.00
_cell.angle_beta   90.00
_cell.angle_gamma   90.00
#
_symmetry.space_group_name_H-M   'P 1'
#
loop_
_entity.id
_entity.type
_entity.pdbx_description
1 polymer ?
#
loop_
_entity_poly.entity_id
_entity_poly.type
_entity_poly.pdbx_seq_one_letter_code
_entity_poly.pdbx_strand_id
1 'polypeptide(L)'
;MKEIPDLIAKRAILTPDKTAMVDLLSGTSTTYRTLDRSAIDAANMLAGLGVAAQDRVAILCRNRIEFFELLFACAKLGALLVPLNWRMPDKELKTIIDDCRPKLVLTGAEDRGKLTGVAADATIIELDSPDTNGYRARCAAADHTPLREFWPGDEPWYLLYTSGTTGKPKAVIQTYQMAVVNYINVRQAIDLRAEDVTLNFLPLFHTAGINLYTLPFLFAGGEVKILPSFDVEKTIALLEGGAVNAFFGVPAVYQEISLHPKFVDADLSKVRSWGCGGAPLPDILVEKFAKRGALVCNGYGMTETGPTAFLMDEAHVTQKIGAAGRPQMMTAARIVASNGQETEPGKTGEIQLKGPGITPGYWNAPDATKAAFTDDGWLKTGDLAKTDADGFTYIVGRSKDMFISGGENIYPAEVENIYAKHPAVLEAAIIGVKDEKWGEAGQAYILLREEEAVSAEELTRYGRDHLAAYKVPKSFVFVDAFPRTAAGKVQKHLLAAKNLSS
;
A
#
# COMPACT_ATOMS: atom_id res chain seq x y z
N MET A 1 -10.40 -20.98 4.73
CA MET A 1 -9.38 -22.04 4.64
C MET A 1 -9.12 -22.50 6.06
N LYS A 2 -9.43 -23.76 6.40
CA LYS A 2 -9.31 -24.23 7.80
C LYS A 2 -7.86 -24.32 8.24
N GLU A 3 -7.01 -24.91 7.40
CA GLU A 3 -5.58 -25.04 7.65
C GLU A 3 -4.81 -24.71 6.37
N ILE A 4 -3.71 -23.98 6.51
CA ILE A 4 -2.79 -23.58 5.45
C ILE A 4 -1.43 -24.15 5.84
N PRO A 5 -0.75 -24.94 5.00
CA PRO A 5 0.59 -25.42 5.32
C PRO A 5 1.55 -24.22 5.40
N ASP A 6 2.61 -24.34 6.18
CA ASP A 6 3.68 -23.35 6.18
C ASP A 6 4.21 -23.14 4.75
N LEU A 7 3.87 -21.99 4.18
CA LEU A 7 4.12 -21.71 2.76
C LEU A 7 5.60 -21.51 2.46
N ILE A 8 6.38 -21.00 3.42
CA ILE A 8 7.81 -20.83 3.22
C ILE A 8 8.55 -22.16 3.36
N ALA A 9 8.16 -23.00 4.33
CA ALA A 9 8.67 -24.37 4.43
C ALA A 9 8.32 -25.19 3.18
N LYS A 10 7.09 -25.02 2.66
CA LYS A 10 6.69 -25.67 1.41
C LYS A 10 7.54 -25.21 0.23
N ARG A 11 7.89 -23.92 0.15
CA ARG A 11 8.81 -23.41 -0.88
C ARG A 11 10.23 -23.93 -0.73
N ALA A 12 10.74 -24.05 0.50
CA ALA A 12 12.02 -24.66 0.79
C ALA A 12 12.08 -26.14 0.36
N ILE A 13 10.95 -26.86 0.33
CA ILE A 13 10.88 -28.22 -0.22
C ILE A 13 10.81 -28.21 -1.75
N LEU A 14 9.99 -27.33 -2.34
CA LEU A 14 9.72 -27.33 -3.78
C LEU A 14 10.88 -26.78 -4.62
N THR A 15 11.53 -25.71 -4.15
CA THR A 15 12.59 -24.99 -4.88
C THR A 15 13.66 -24.47 -3.91
N PRO A 16 14.34 -25.36 -3.15
CA PRO A 16 15.20 -24.98 -2.04
C PRO A 16 16.32 -24.00 -2.39
N ASP A 17 16.98 -24.26 -3.52
CA ASP A 17 18.24 -23.60 -3.88
C ASP A 17 18.01 -22.38 -4.79
N LYS A 18 16.73 -22.08 -5.09
CA LYS A 18 16.35 -20.87 -5.80
C LYS A 18 16.44 -19.66 -4.88
N THR A 19 16.98 -18.55 -5.39
CA THR A 19 16.99 -17.26 -4.71
C THR A 19 15.57 -16.80 -4.42
N ALA A 20 15.28 -16.52 -3.15
CA ALA A 20 14.01 -15.96 -2.71
C ALA A 20 14.10 -14.44 -2.62
N MET A 21 15.17 -13.91 -2.01
CA MET A 21 15.34 -12.48 -1.83
C MET A 21 16.80 -12.05 -2.00
N VAL A 22 16.98 -10.81 -2.46
CA VAL A 22 18.28 -10.14 -2.56
C VAL A 22 18.18 -8.74 -1.98
N ASP A 23 18.98 -8.44 -0.97
CA ASP A 23 19.17 -7.07 -0.49
C ASP A 23 20.19 -6.37 -1.40
N LEU A 24 19.72 -5.39 -2.17
CA LEU A 24 20.53 -4.69 -3.15
C LEU A 24 21.52 -3.70 -2.54
N LEU A 25 21.37 -3.35 -1.26
CA LEU A 25 22.33 -2.48 -0.59
C LEU A 25 23.56 -3.26 -0.11
N SER A 26 23.32 -4.40 0.55
CA SER A 26 24.41 -5.25 1.07
C SER A 26 24.95 -6.24 0.04
N GLY A 27 24.19 -6.54 -1.02
CA GLY A 27 24.49 -7.62 -1.96
C GLY A 27 24.15 -9.01 -1.42
N THR A 28 23.57 -9.09 -0.21
CA THR A 28 23.23 -10.37 0.43
C THR A 28 22.04 -11.00 -0.28
N SER A 29 22.15 -12.28 -0.62
CA SER A 29 21.06 -13.08 -1.18
C SER A 29 20.70 -14.23 -0.25
N THR A 30 19.41 -14.56 -0.17
CA THR A 30 18.92 -15.75 0.54
C THR A 30 18.12 -16.64 -0.40
N THR A 31 18.37 -17.94 -0.34
CA THR A 31 17.57 -18.96 -1.04
C THR A 31 16.32 -19.30 -0.24
N TYR A 32 15.34 -19.96 -0.86
CA TYR A 32 14.15 -20.42 -0.13
C TYR A 32 14.48 -21.34 1.06
N ARG A 33 15.47 -22.24 0.91
CA ARG A 33 15.98 -23.07 2.00
C ARG A 33 16.56 -22.23 3.13
N THR A 34 17.35 -21.22 2.78
CA THR A 34 18.02 -20.36 3.76
C THR A 34 17.01 -19.47 4.48
N LEU A 35 16.04 -18.91 3.76
CA LEU A 35 14.97 -18.08 4.33
C LEU A 35 14.09 -18.87 5.31
N ASP A 36 13.70 -20.10 4.96
CA ASP A 36 12.94 -20.97 5.88
C ASP A 36 13.75 -21.32 7.13
N ARG A 37 15.03 -21.67 6.98
CA ARG A 37 15.94 -21.92 8.12
C ARG A 37 16.07 -20.69 9.00
N SER A 38 16.34 -19.51 8.44
CA SER A 38 16.41 -18.26 9.20
C SER A 38 15.11 -17.97 9.95
N ALA A 39 13.95 -18.25 9.35
CA ALA A 39 12.66 -18.11 10.01
C ALA A 39 12.46 -19.11 11.17
N ILE A 40 12.98 -20.35 11.04
CA ILE A 40 12.99 -21.34 12.12
C ILE A 40 13.91 -20.88 13.26
N ASP A 41 15.12 -20.43 12.95
CA ASP A 41 16.08 -19.94 13.94
C ASP A 41 15.52 -18.71 14.69
N ALA A 42 14.89 -17.80 13.96
CA ALA A 42 14.19 -16.65 14.53
C ALA A 42 12.99 -17.07 15.40
N ALA A 43 12.21 -18.07 14.99
CA ALA A 43 11.09 -18.58 15.78
C ALA A 43 11.57 -19.19 17.11
N ASN A 44 12.64 -20.00 17.06
CA ASN A 44 13.25 -20.57 18.26
C ASN A 44 13.80 -19.49 19.19
N MET A 45 14.44 -18.45 18.64
CA MET A 45 14.90 -17.29 19.42
C MET A 45 13.75 -16.57 20.12
N LEU A 46 12.66 -16.29 19.40
CA LEU A 46 11.47 -15.67 19.97
C LEU A 46 10.85 -16.56 21.07
N ALA A 47 10.74 -17.87 20.84
CA ALA A 47 10.24 -18.83 21.82
C ALA A 47 11.12 -18.91 23.07
N GLY A 48 12.44 -18.89 22.92
CA GLY A 48 13.40 -18.86 24.03
C GLY A 48 13.32 -17.59 24.88
N LEU A 49 12.87 -16.48 24.28
CA LEU A 49 12.52 -15.24 24.98
C LEU A 49 11.06 -15.22 25.50
N GLY A 50 10.39 -16.37 25.44
CA GLY A 50 9.07 -16.61 25.98
C GLY A 50 7.92 -16.21 25.08
N VAL A 51 8.13 -15.79 23.84
CA VAL A 51 7.04 -15.46 22.90
C VAL A 51 6.21 -16.71 22.61
N ALA A 52 4.89 -16.58 22.77
CA ALA A 52 3.93 -17.65 22.50
C ALA A 52 2.87 -17.21 21.47
N ALA A 53 1.95 -18.12 21.15
CA ALA A 53 0.81 -17.81 20.29
C ALA A 53 0.02 -16.59 20.82
N GLN A 54 -0.44 -15.73 19.90
CA GLN A 54 -1.14 -14.46 20.18
C GLN A 54 -0.32 -13.35 20.85
N ASP A 55 0.96 -13.59 21.21
CA ASP A 55 1.86 -12.52 21.60
C ASP A 55 2.20 -11.63 20.39
N ARG A 56 2.44 -10.34 20.65
CA ARG A 56 2.82 -9.38 19.62
C ARG A 56 4.32 -9.16 19.66
N VAL A 57 4.95 -9.23 18.49
CA VAL A 57 6.36 -8.90 18.29
C VAL A 57 6.40 -7.67 17.40
N ALA A 58 6.78 -6.52 17.95
CA ALA A 58 6.84 -5.29 17.16
C ALA A 58 8.19 -5.17 16.45
N ILE A 59 8.20 -4.55 15.28
CA ILE A 59 9.42 -4.33 14.49
C ILE A 59 9.48 -2.91 13.92
N LEU A 60 10.57 -2.20 14.21
CA LEU A 60 10.86 -0.85 13.72
C LEU A 60 12.10 -0.89 12.82
N CYS A 61 11.92 -1.05 11.51
CA CYS A 61 13.06 -1.17 10.60
C CYS A 61 12.77 -0.64 9.20
N ARG A 62 13.83 -0.38 8.43
CA ARG A 62 13.77 -0.19 6.98
C ARG A 62 13.52 -1.52 6.27
N ASN A 63 13.26 -1.46 4.97
CA ASN A 63 13.06 -2.67 4.18
C ASN A 63 14.33 -3.53 4.19
N ARG A 64 14.19 -4.79 4.61
CA ARG A 64 15.29 -5.75 4.76
C ARG A 64 14.77 -7.18 4.80
N ILE A 65 15.66 -8.16 4.65
CA ILE A 65 15.32 -9.60 4.63
C ILE A 65 14.84 -10.06 6.01
N GLU A 66 15.45 -9.57 7.10
CA GLU A 66 15.12 -9.93 8.49
C GLU A 66 13.64 -9.70 8.83
N PHE A 67 13.02 -8.71 8.19
CA PHE A 67 11.58 -8.48 8.36
C PHE A 67 10.77 -9.72 7.98
N PHE A 68 11.13 -10.38 6.87
CA PHE A 68 10.42 -11.57 6.39
C PHE A 68 10.81 -12.82 7.18
N GLU A 69 12.05 -12.91 7.65
CA GLU A 69 12.47 -13.95 8.61
C GLU A 69 11.58 -13.90 9.86
N LEU A 70 11.38 -12.71 10.43
CA LEU A 70 10.53 -12.49 11.61
C LEU A 70 9.04 -12.66 11.32
N LEU A 71 8.57 -12.24 10.15
CA LEU A 71 7.18 -12.45 9.73
C LEU A 71 6.84 -13.95 9.69
N PHE A 72 7.68 -14.76 9.05
CA PHE A 72 7.48 -16.21 9.01
C PHE A 72 7.77 -16.88 10.36
N ALA A 73 8.70 -16.36 11.15
CA ALA A 73 8.93 -16.86 12.51
C ALA A 73 7.70 -16.69 13.41
N CYS A 74 7.04 -15.53 13.34
CA CYS A 74 5.78 -15.28 14.03
C CYS A 74 4.70 -16.27 13.57
N ALA A 75 4.61 -16.57 12.27
CA ALA A 75 3.69 -17.58 11.75
C ALA A 75 3.90 -18.96 12.38
N LYS A 76 5.16 -19.40 12.44
CA LYS A 76 5.58 -20.70 13.00
C LYS A 76 5.28 -20.82 14.51
N LEU A 77 5.14 -19.70 15.23
CA LEU A 77 4.73 -19.68 16.64
C LEU A 77 3.23 -19.43 16.85
N GLY A 78 2.54 -18.90 15.84
CA GLY A 78 1.21 -18.30 16.00
C GLY A 78 1.22 -16.94 16.71
N ALA A 79 2.38 -16.28 16.75
CA ALA A 79 2.52 -14.91 17.24
C ALA A 79 2.18 -13.92 16.12
N LEU A 80 1.96 -12.65 16.48
CA LEU A 80 1.61 -11.59 15.56
C LEU A 80 2.80 -10.64 15.37
N LEU A 81 3.22 -10.41 14.14
CA LEU A 81 4.16 -9.32 13.85
C LEU A 81 3.43 -7.97 13.88
N VAL A 82 4.04 -6.93 14.42
CA VAL A 82 3.51 -5.56 14.40
C VAL A 82 4.54 -4.61 13.79
N PRO A 83 4.50 -4.40 12.46
CA PRO A 83 5.35 -3.43 11.79
C PRO A 83 5.07 -2.00 12.24
N LEU A 84 6.12 -1.29 12.65
CA LEU A 84 6.07 0.09 13.12
C LEU A 84 6.63 1.04 12.05
N ASN A 85 5.99 2.19 11.90
CA ASN A 85 6.43 3.20 10.95
C ASN A 85 7.57 4.04 11.54
N TRP A 86 8.79 3.79 11.09
CA TRP A 86 9.98 4.56 11.48
C TRP A 86 9.92 6.04 11.13
N ARG A 87 8.99 6.49 10.29
CA ARG A 87 8.75 7.93 10.02
C ARG A 87 7.86 8.60 11.08
N MET A 88 7.16 7.82 11.90
CA MET A 88 6.26 8.39 12.91
C MET A 88 7.04 9.08 14.04
N PRO A 89 6.49 10.16 14.60
CA PRO A 89 6.96 10.73 15.86
C PRO A 89 6.80 9.75 17.02
N ASP A 90 7.67 9.87 18.02
CA ASP A 90 7.72 8.98 19.20
C ASP A 90 6.38 8.89 19.94
N LYS A 91 5.62 10.00 20.03
CA LYS A 91 4.29 10.03 20.65
C LYS A 91 3.27 9.15 19.93
N GLU A 92 3.31 9.12 18.60
CA GLU A 92 2.43 8.27 17.79
C GLU A 92 2.84 6.79 17.91
N LEU A 93 4.15 6.51 17.86
CA LEU A 93 4.69 5.17 18.10
C LEU A 93 4.30 4.65 19.48
N LYS A 94 4.38 5.48 20.52
CA LYS A 94 3.96 5.11 21.87
C LYS A 94 2.48 4.73 21.93
N THR A 95 1.62 5.45 21.22
CA THR A 95 0.19 5.09 21.16
C THR A 95 -0.02 3.71 20.56
N ILE A 96 0.76 3.34 19.53
CA ILE A 96 0.72 2.01 18.92
C ILE A 96 1.25 0.95 19.89
N ILE A 97 2.40 1.19 20.53
CA ILE A 97 2.99 0.28 21.52
C ILE A 97 2.03 0.03 22.69
N ASP A 98 1.36 1.07 23.19
CA ASP A 98 0.43 0.96 24.31
C ASP A 98 -0.85 0.17 23.94
N ASP A 99 -1.26 0.20 22.67
CA ASP A 99 -2.40 -0.53 22.13
C ASP A 99 -2.09 -2.00 21.84
N CYS A 100 -0.97 -2.28 21.15
CA CYS A 100 -0.60 -3.67 20.81
C CYS A 100 0.14 -4.38 21.95
N ARG A 101 0.74 -3.67 22.91
CA ARG A 101 1.52 -4.19 24.04
C ARG A 101 2.45 -5.32 23.62
N PRO A 102 3.47 -5.04 22.79
CA PRO A 102 4.34 -6.08 22.27
C PRO A 102 5.21 -6.65 23.38
N LYS A 103 5.47 -7.95 23.30
CA LYS A 103 6.35 -8.65 24.25
C LYS A 103 7.82 -8.35 23.98
N LEU A 104 8.16 -8.24 22.70
CA LEU A 104 9.49 -7.90 22.21
C LEU A 104 9.39 -6.81 21.14
N VAL A 105 10.42 -5.97 21.04
CA VAL A 105 10.59 -5.01 19.96
C VAL A 105 11.91 -5.28 19.26
N LEU A 106 11.87 -5.50 17.95
CA LEU A 106 13.06 -5.55 17.12
C LEU A 106 13.25 -4.21 16.41
N THR A 107 14.50 -3.77 16.26
CA THR A 107 14.81 -2.49 15.63
C THR A 107 16.05 -2.55 14.76
N GLY A 108 16.05 -1.80 13.66
CA GLY A 108 17.30 -1.42 13.02
C GLY A 108 18.12 -0.52 13.96
N ALA A 109 19.46 -0.58 13.86
CA ALA A 109 20.34 0.24 14.71
C ALA A 109 20.06 1.74 14.57
N GLU A 110 19.67 2.20 13.37
CA GLU A 110 19.40 3.60 13.04
C GLU A 110 18.19 4.19 13.78
N ASP A 111 17.23 3.34 14.17
CA ASP A 111 15.97 3.76 14.79
C ASP A 111 15.90 3.40 16.29
N ARG A 112 16.96 2.78 16.85
CA ARG A 112 17.03 2.39 18.28
C ARG A 112 16.73 3.55 19.23
N GLY A 113 17.26 4.74 18.92
CA GLY A 113 17.08 5.94 19.74
C GLY A 113 15.61 6.28 20.03
N LYS A 114 14.72 6.05 19.05
CA LYS A 114 13.28 6.32 19.14
C LYS A 114 12.56 5.46 20.16
N LEU A 115 13.11 4.28 20.47
CA LEU A 115 12.48 3.34 21.39
C LEU A 115 12.75 3.70 22.86
N THR A 116 13.70 4.60 23.12
CA THR A 116 14.02 5.11 24.46
C THR A 116 12.84 5.90 25.02
N GLY A 117 12.03 5.27 25.88
CA GLY A 117 10.83 5.86 26.48
C GLY A 117 9.51 5.57 25.73
N VAL A 118 9.58 5.04 24.50
CA VAL A 118 8.41 4.57 23.75
C VAL A 118 8.03 3.14 24.14
N ALA A 119 9.02 2.27 24.30
CA ALA A 119 8.83 0.85 24.62
C ALA A 119 9.67 0.42 25.84
N ALA A 120 9.65 1.23 26.90
CA ALA A 120 10.51 1.03 28.08
C ALA A 120 10.34 -0.33 28.78
N ASP A 121 9.14 -0.91 28.72
CA ASP A 121 8.81 -2.19 29.37
C ASP A 121 9.08 -3.41 28.46
N ALA A 122 9.39 -3.20 27.18
CA ALA A 122 9.64 -4.29 26.23
C ALA A 122 11.13 -4.59 26.10
N THR A 123 11.47 -5.86 25.89
CA THR A 123 12.86 -6.21 25.53
C THR A 123 13.13 -5.76 24.10
N ILE A 124 14.16 -4.94 23.92
CA ILE A 124 14.57 -4.39 22.62
C ILE A 124 15.76 -5.18 22.08
N ILE A 125 15.65 -5.67 20.84
CA ILE A 125 16.70 -6.41 20.13
C ILE A 125 17.07 -5.65 18.85
N GLU A 126 18.36 -5.39 18.68
CA GLU A 126 18.87 -4.78 17.45
C GLU A 126 19.14 -5.84 16.38
N LEU A 127 18.66 -5.57 15.17
CA LEU A 127 18.85 -6.43 14.01
C LEU A 127 20.31 -6.44 13.52
N ASP A 128 20.99 -5.30 13.66
CA ASP A 128 22.34 -5.05 13.12
C ASP A 128 23.44 -5.16 14.17
N SER A 129 23.09 -5.39 15.45
CA SER A 129 24.09 -5.47 16.52
C SER A 129 25.01 -6.68 16.30
N PRO A 130 26.35 -6.47 16.26
CA PRO A 130 27.31 -7.56 16.16
C PRO A 130 27.53 -8.27 17.49
N ASP A 131 26.95 -7.76 18.59
CA ASP A 131 27.15 -8.29 19.93
C ASP A 131 26.37 -9.61 20.14
N THR A 132 26.73 -10.35 21.19
CA THR A 132 26.03 -11.60 21.58
C THR A 132 24.55 -11.39 21.91
N ASN A 133 24.15 -10.15 22.19
CA ASN A 133 22.76 -9.77 22.44
C ASN A 133 21.99 -9.35 21.18
N GLY A 134 22.66 -9.24 20.03
CA GLY A 134 22.07 -8.89 18.75
C GLY A 134 21.26 -10.03 18.11
N TYR A 135 20.41 -9.69 17.15
CA TYR A 135 19.46 -10.62 16.52
C TYR A 135 20.12 -11.89 15.98
N ARG A 136 21.20 -11.76 15.19
CA ARG A 136 21.88 -12.90 14.55
C ARG A 136 22.52 -13.84 15.56
N ALA A 137 23.22 -13.31 16.56
CA ALA A 137 23.84 -14.11 17.62
C ALA A 137 22.80 -14.86 18.46
N ARG A 138 21.66 -14.21 18.77
CA ARG A 138 20.55 -14.85 19.48
C ARG A 138 19.89 -15.97 18.68
N CYS A 139 19.70 -15.79 17.38
CA CYS A 139 19.18 -16.85 16.51
C CYS A 139 20.11 -18.06 16.48
N ALA A 140 21.42 -17.84 16.35
CA ALA A 140 22.41 -18.92 16.32
C ALA A 140 22.54 -19.68 17.65
N ALA A 141 22.22 -19.05 18.78
CA ALA A 141 22.30 -19.63 20.11
C ALA A 141 20.98 -20.22 20.62
N ALA A 142 19.89 -20.13 19.85
CA ALA A 142 18.57 -20.57 20.30
C ALA A 142 18.43 -22.10 20.25
N ASP A 143 17.85 -22.66 21.30
CA ASP A 143 17.49 -24.09 21.33
C ASP A 143 16.31 -24.38 20.39
N HIS A 144 16.35 -25.55 19.76
CA HIS A 144 15.26 -25.99 18.91
C HIS A 144 14.00 -26.33 19.73
N THR A 145 12.87 -25.78 19.31
CA THR A 145 11.55 -26.07 19.86
C THR A 145 10.59 -26.56 18.77
N PRO A 146 9.54 -27.35 19.11
CA PRO A 146 8.50 -27.70 18.14
C PRO A 146 7.74 -26.47 17.66
N LEU A 147 7.65 -26.30 16.33
CA LEU A 147 6.97 -25.19 15.66
C LEU A 147 5.72 -25.67 14.92
N ARG A 148 4.81 -24.76 14.61
CA ARG A 148 3.59 -25.06 13.85
C ARG A 148 3.93 -25.32 12.38
N GLU A 149 3.48 -26.46 11.85
CA GLU A 149 3.58 -26.81 10.42
C GLU A 149 2.37 -26.36 9.60
N PHE A 150 1.25 -26.11 10.29
CA PHE A 150 -0.01 -25.66 9.71
C PHE A 150 -0.53 -24.43 10.45
N TRP A 151 -1.10 -23.50 9.70
CA TRP A 151 -1.63 -22.24 10.18
C TRP A 151 -3.16 -22.23 10.01
N PRO A 152 -3.93 -22.00 11.09
CA PRO A 152 -5.37 -21.81 10.98
C PRO A 152 -5.66 -20.55 10.16
N GLY A 153 -6.39 -20.68 9.05
CA GLY A 153 -6.45 -19.59 8.06
C GLY A 153 -7.07 -18.29 8.59
N ASP A 154 -7.97 -18.38 9.56
CA ASP A 154 -8.64 -17.25 10.21
C ASP A 154 -7.86 -16.64 11.38
N GLU A 155 -6.74 -17.26 11.81
CA GLU A 155 -5.90 -16.69 12.85
C GLU A 155 -5.16 -15.43 12.34
N PRO A 156 -5.03 -14.39 13.20
CA PRO A 156 -4.16 -13.25 12.93
C PRO A 156 -2.70 -13.66 12.74
N TRP A 157 -2.05 -13.07 11.75
CA TRP A 157 -0.62 -13.21 11.46
C TRP A 157 0.16 -11.93 11.76
N TYR A 158 -0.41 -10.76 11.44
CA TYR A 158 0.21 -9.48 11.77
C TYR A 158 -0.84 -8.36 11.84
N LEU A 159 -0.47 -7.26 12.47
CA LEU A 159 -1.32 -6.08 12.65
C LEU A 159 -0.74 -4.90 11.88
N LEU A 160 -1.56 -4.26 11.04
CA LEU A 160 -1.17 -3.08 10.29
C LEU A 160 -1.93 -1.86 10.78
N TYR A 161 -1.20 -0.91 11.39
CA TYR A 161 -1.78 0.35 11.82
C TYR A 161 -2.01 1.28 10.63
N THR A 162 -3.25 1.73 10.46
CA THR A 162 -3.65 2.70 9.44
C THR A 162 -4.02 4.03 10.11
N SER A 163 -3.80 5.14 9.40
CA SER A 163 -4.27 6.46 9.84
C SER A 163 -5.80 6.49 9.79
N GLY A 164 -6.45 6.21 10.92
CA GLY A 164 -7.91 6.22 11.01
C GLY A 164 -8.50 7.60 10.73
N THR A 165 -9.74 7.66 10.22
CA THR A 165 -10.42 8.94 9.93
C THR A 165 -10.70 9.79 11.17
N THR A 166 -10.55 9.23 12.37
CA THR A 166 -10.75 9.89 13.67
C THR A 166 -9.43 10.38 14.29
N GLY A 167 -8.32 10.33 13.56
CA GLY A 167 -7.00 10.79 14.00
C GLY A 167 -6.19 9.77 14.84
N LYS A 168 -6.85 8.82 15.51
CA LYS A 168 -6.16 7.70 16.18
C LYS A 168 -5.90 6.55 15.21
N PRO A 169 -4.66 6.03 15.13
CA PRO A 169 -4.37 4.85 14.33
C PRO A 169 -5.19 3.63 14.77
N LYS A 170 -5.60 2.79 13.82
CA LYS A 170 -6.31 1.52 14.09
C LYS A 170 -5.52 0.38 13.48
N ALA A 171 -5.33 -0.70 14.22
CA ALA A 171 -4.67 -1.90 13.71
C ALA A 171 -5.68 -2.76 12.95
N VAL A 172 -5.50 -2.86 11.63
CA VAL A 172 -6.21 -3.84 10.80
C VAL A 172 -5.60 -5.22 11.07
N ILE A 173 -6.44 -6.18 11.42
CA ILE A 173 -6.03 -7.57 11.59
C ILE A 173 -5.79 -8.18 10.20
N GLN A 174 -4.60 -8.75 9.98
CA GLN A 174 -4.25 -9.50 8.78
C GLN A 174 -4.14 -10.98 9.13
N THR A 175 -4.92 -11.84 8.48
CA THR A 175 -4.91 -13.29 8.72
C THR A 175 -4.07 -14.03 7.69
N TYR A 176 -3.70 -15.29 7.97
CA TYR A 176 -3.02 -16.14 7.01
C TYR A 176 -3.85 -16.33 5.72
N GLN A 177 -5.17 -16.48 5.86
CA GLN A 177 -6.09 -16.60 4.73
C GLN A 177 -6.06 -15.37 3.83
N MET A 178 -5.99 -14.16 4.39
CA MET A 178 -5.95 -12.92 3.60
C MET A 178 -4.73 -12.89 2.68
N ALA A 179 -3.57 -13.31 3.18
CA ALA A 179 -2.34 -13.38 2.38
C ALA A 179 -2.46 -14.39 1.22
N VAL A 180 -3.05 -15.56 1.45
CA VAL A 180 -3.27 -16.57 0.40
C VAL A 180 -4.31 -16.11 -0.62
N VAL A 181 -5.40 -15.49 -0.17
CA VAL A 181 -6.43 -14.92 -1.05
C VAL A 181 -5.82 -13.84 -1.94
N ASN A 182 -5.02 -12.95 -1.37
CA ASN A 182 -4.35 -11.91 -2.14
C ASN A 182 -3.32 -12.48 -3.12
N TYR A 183 -2.59 -13.54 -2.75
CA TYR A 183 -1.76 -14.27 -3.70
C TYR A 183 -2.56 -14.82 -4.90
N ILE A 184 -3.75 -15.39 -4.67
CA ILE A 184 -4.63 -15.86 -5.76
C ILE A 184 -5.05 -14.70 -6.66
N ASN A 185 -5.52 -13.60 -6.05
CA ASN A 185 -5.96 -12.41 -6.78
C ASN A 185 -4.82 -11.83 -7.63
N VAL A 186 -3.64 -11.60 -7.04
CA VAL A 186 -2.48 -11.06 -7.77
C VAL A 186 -2.02 -12.04 -8.84
N ARG A 187 -1.86 -13.32 -8.51
CA ARG A 187 -1.36 -14.33 -9.46
C ARG A 187 -2.22 -14.43 -10.71
N GLN A 188 -3.54 -14.44 -10.55
CA GLN A 188 -4.46 -14.48 -11.68
C GLN A 188 -4.38 -13.21 -12.52
N ALA A 189 -4.24 -12.05 -11.89
CA ALA A 189 -4.35 -10.77 -12.57
C ALA A 189 -3.11 -10.38 -13.38
N ILE A 190 -1.92 -10.79 -12.93
CA ILE A 190 -0.66 -10.46 -13.60
C ILE A 190 0.02 -11.67 -14.28
N ASP A 191 -0.65 -12.83 -14.29
CA ASP A 191 -0.05 -14.10 -14.68
C ASP A 191 1.29 -14.33 -13.95
N LEU A 192 1.27 -14.28 -12.61
CA LEU A 192 2.50 -14.38 -11.81
C LEU A 192 3.14 -15.77 -11.98
N ARG A 193 4.41 -15.78 -12.36
CA ARG A 193 5.23 -16.97 -12.62
C ARG A 193 6.29 -17.13 -11.53
N ALA A 194 6.79 -18.35 -11.39
CA ALA A 194 7.88 -18.59 -10.47
C ALA A 194 9.14 -17.87 -10.94
N GLU A 195 9.36 -17.70 -12.23
CA GLU A 195 10.55 -17.07 -12.81
C GLU A 195 10.56 -15.54 -12.70
N ASP A 196 9.49 -14.94 -12.19
CA ASP A 196 9.41 -13.49 -12.07
C ASP A 196 10.29 -12.95 -10.95
N VAL A 197 10.77 -11.74 -11.17
CA VAL A 197 11.63 -10.99 -10.27
C VAL A 197 11.04 -9.60 -10.08
N THR A 198 10.72 -9.25 -8.85
CA THR A 198 10.18 -7.94 -8.47
C THR A 198 11.16 -7.13 -7.64
N LEU A 199 10.91 -5.82 -7.56
CA LEU A 199 11.61 -4.90 -6.69
C LEU A 199 10.68 -4.40 -5.60
N ASN A 200 11.07 -4.59 -4.34
CA ASN A 200 10.38 -4.05 -3.17
C ASN A 200 11.18 -2.92 -2.51
N PHE A 201 10.75 -1.69 -2.78
CA PHE A 201 11.16 -0.48 -2.07
C PHE A 201 10.00 0.12 -1.23
N LEU A 202 8.82 -0.51 -1.29
CA LEU A 202 7.62 -0.01 -0.63
C LEU A 202 7.69 -0.32 0.87
N PRO A 203 7.27 0.61 1.75
CA PRO A 203 7.54 0.44 3.17
C PRO A 203 6.92 -0.83 3.77
N LEU A 204 7.72 -1.63 4.47
CA LEU A 204 7.29 -2.87 5.13
C LEU A 204 6.37 -2.66 6.35
N PHE A 205 6.16 -1.42 6.80
CA PHE A 205 5.12 -1.09 7.77
C PHE A 205 3.75 -0.81 7.13
N HIS A 206 3.64 -0.92 5.81
CA HIS A 206 2.41 -0.75 5.07
C HIS A 206 2.11 -2.02 4.25
N THR A 207 0.82 -2.31 4.04
CA THR A 207 0.38 -3.51 3.29
C THR A 207 1.00 -3.60 1.90
N ALA A 208 1.33 -2.46 1.28
CA ALA A 208 1.94 -2.41 -0.04
C ALA A 208 3.32 -3.09 -0.11
N GLY A 209 4.19 -2.89 0.90
CA GLY A 209 5.51 -3.51 0.93
C GLY A 209 5.49 -5.00 1.27
N ILE A 210 4.46 -5.45 2.00
CA ILE A 210 4.33 -6.85 2.44
C ILE A 210 3.52 -7.66 1.43
N ASN A 211 2.30 -7.23 1.13
CA ASN A 211 1.27 -8.06 0.50
C ASN A 211 1.14 -7.89 -1.00
N LEU A 212 1.47 -6.73 -1.59
CA LEU A 212 1.16 -6.54 -3.01
C LEU A 212 1.95 -7.48 -3.91
N TYR A 213 3.24 -7.26 -4.12
CA TYR A 213 4.05 -8.18 -4.93
C TYR A 213 4.90 -9.09 -4.04
N THR A 214 5.41 -8.63 -2.89
CA THR A 214 6.39 -9.38 -2.12
C THR A 214 5.92 -10.77 -1.67
N LEU A 215 4.85 -10.87 -0.86
CA LEU A 215 4.34 -12.18 -0.43
C LEU A 215 3.83 -13.05 -1.59
N PRO A 216 3.04 -12.52 -2.57
CA PRO A 216 2.64 -13.31 -3.72
C PRO A 216 3.80 -13.91 -4.50
N PHE A 217 4.89 -13.16 -4.71
CA PHE A 217 6.09 -13.65 -5.38
C PHE A 217 6.77 -14.74 -4.55
N LEU A 218 6.95 -14.52 -3.25
CA LEU A 218 7.50 -15.52 -2.35
C LEU A 218 6.67 -16.82 -2.38
N PHE A 219 5.34 -16.73 -2.39
CA PHE A 219 4.44 -17.88 -2.48
C PHE A 219 4.41 -18.54 -3.85
N ALA A 220 4.66 -17.79 -4.93
CA ALA A 220 4.76 -18.32 -6.29
C ALA A 220 6.07 -19.08 -6.54
N GLY A 221 7.14 -18.75 -5.81
CA GLY A 221 8.50 -19.21 -6.11
C GLY A 221 9.37 -18.17 -6.81
N GLY A 222 8.95 -16.89 -6.85
CA GLY A 222 9.64 -15.75 -7.44
C GLY A 222 10.80 -15.21 -6.61
N GLU A 223 11.55 -14.28 -7.20
CA GLU A 223 12.62 -13.55 -6.50
C GLU A 223 12.15 -12.13 -6.16
N VAL A 224 12.52 -11.67 -4.97
CA VAL A 224 12.26 -10.30 -4.51
C VAL A 224 13.59 -9.59 -4.24
N LYS A 225 13.90 -8.59 -5.06
CA LYS A 225 14.99 -7.65 -4.79
C LYS A 225 14.48 -6.56 -3.84
N ILE A 226 15.24 -6.19 -2.83
CA ILE A 226 14.82 -5.23 -1.80
C ILE A 226 15.74 -4.00 -1.84
N LEU A 227 15.13 -2.82 -1.73
CA LEU A 227 15.81 -1.56 -1.42
C LEU A 227 15.18 -0.94 -0.16
N PRO A 228 15.98 -0.24 0.68
CA PRO A 228 15.46 0.42 1.89
C PRO A 228 14.45 1.54 1.59
N SER A 229 14.56 2.17 0.40
CA SER A 229 13.68 3.20 -0.12
C SER A 229 13.76 3.23 -1.65
N PHE A 230 12.84 3.95 -2.30
CA PHE A 230 12.87 4.14 -3.74
C PHE A 230 14.14 4.87 -4.18
N ASP A 231 14.71 4.43 -5.30
CA ASP A 231 15.90 4.98 -5.96
C ASP A 231 15.67 4.85 -7.47
N VAL A 232 15.40 5.98 -8.14
CA VAL A 232 14.99 5.99 -9.56
C VAL A 232 16.10 5.51 -10.49
N GLU A 233 17.36 5.88 -10.23
CA GLU A 233 18.51 5.48 -11.05
C GLU A 233 18.72 3.96 -11.00
N LYS A 234 18.73 3.38 -9.80
CA LYS A 234 18.83 1.91 -9.64
C LYS A 234 17.61 1.21 -10.23
N THR A 235 16.42 1.77 -10.03
CA THR A 235 15.19 1.16 -10.55
C THR A 235 15.22 1.07 -12.07
N ILE A 236 15.55 2.16 -12.76
CA ILE A 236 15.64 2.16 -14.23
C ILE A 236 16.70 1.16 -14.71
N ALA A 237 17.89 1.13 -14.09
CA ALA A 237 18.93 0.18 -14.44
C ALA A 237 18.49 -1.29 -14.27
N LEU A 238 17.71 -1.60 -13.23
CA LEU A 238 17.18 -2.95 -13.00
C LEU A 238 16.12 -3.34 -14.04
N LEU A 239 15.23 -2.41 -14.41
CA LEU A 239 14.18 -2.63 -15.40
C LEU A 239 14.79 -2.81 -16.80
N GLU A 240 15.68 -1.89 -17.20
CA GLU A 240 16.40 -1.93 -18.48
C GLU A 240 17.29 -3.18 -18.61
N GLY A 241 17.99 -3.53 -17.53
CA GLY A 241 18.82 -4.72 -17.46
C GLY A 241 18.02 -6.03 -17.51
N GLY A 242 16.71 -6.01 -17.28
CA GLY A 242 15.86 -7.20 -17.15
C GLY A 242 16.08 -7.96 -15.84
N ALA A 243 16.76 -7.34 -14.87
CA ALA A 243 16.93 -7.89 -13.53
C ALA A 243 15.63 -7.81 -12.71
N VAL A 244 14.69 -6.97 -13.14
CA VAL A 244 13.30 -6.90 -12.65
C VAL A 244 12.39 -7.00 -13.86
N ASN A 245 11.48 -7.98 -13.85
CA ASN A 245 10.55 -8.22 -14.96
C ASN A 245 9.08 -8.07 -14.56
N ALA A 246 8.80 -7.77 -13.29
CA ALA A 246 7.49 -7.38 -12.81
C ALA A 246 7.65 -6.25 -11.79
N PHE A 247 7.01 -5.13 -12.05
CA PHE A 247 7.21 -3.90 -11.30
C PHE A 247 5.90 -3.42 -10.70
N PHE A 248 5.90 -3.11 -9.41
CA PHE A 248 4.78 -2.45 -8.75
C PHE A 248 5.25 -1.13 -8.13
N GLY A 249 4.48 -0.07 -8.35
CA GLY A 249 4.76 1.26 -7.81
C GLY A 249 3.50 2.00 -7.38
N VAL A 250 3.71 3.13 -6.73
CA VAL A 250 2.66 4.14 -6.50
C VAL A 250 2.74 5.21 -7.59
N PRO A 251 1.70 6.04 -7.83
CA PRO A 251 1.73 7.05 -8.89
C PRO A 251 2.95 7.99 -8.85
N ALA A 252 3.40 8.39 -7.65
CA ALA A 252 4.59 9.22 -7.48
C ALA A 252 5.87 8.56 -8.03
N VAL A 253 6.00 7.24 -7.91
CA VAL A 253 7.12 6.47 -8.46
C VAL A 253 7.09 6.47 -9.98
N TYR A 254 5.92 6.26 -10.57
CA TYR A 254 5.75 6.37 -12.03
C TYR A 254 6.04 7.78 -12.53
N GLN A 255 5.62 8.81 -11.79
CA GLN A 255 5.93 10.20 -12.09
C GLN A 255 7.45 10.42 -12.11
N GLU A 256 8.16 10.01 -11.06
CA GLU A 256 9.61 10.16 -10.92
C GLU A 256 10.38 9.41 -12.02
N ILE A 257 10.01 8.15 -12.31
CA ILE A 257 10.55 7.39 -13.45
C ILE A 257 10.33 8.16 -14.75
N SER A 258 9.13 8.71 -14.98
CA SER A 258 8.80 9.40 -16.23
C SER A 258 9.57 10.71 -16.44
N LEU A 259 10.05 11.33 -15.35
CA LEU A 259 10.83 12.57 -15.38
C LEU A 259 12.33 12.29 -15.55
N HIS A 260 12.77 11.07 -15.28
CA HIS A 260 14.17 10.70 -15.38
C HIS A 260 14.67 10.76 -16.83
N PRO A 261 15.85 11.36 -17.11
CA PRO A 261 16.36 11.51 -18.48
C PRO A 261 16.46 10.18 -19.25
N LYS A 262 16.87 9.10 -18.58
CA LYS A 262 16.99 7.76 -19.20
C LYS A 262 15.66 7.12 -19.59
N PHE A 263 14.51 7.60 -19.11
CA PHE A 263 13.22 6.97 -19.41
C PHE A 263 12.90 6.93 -20.91
N VAL A 264 13.36 7.94 -21.65
CA VAL A 264 13.13 8.05 -23.10
C VAL A 264 13.87 6.97 -23.88
N ASP A 265 15.00 6.49 -23.38
CA ASP A 265 15.86 5.54 -24.08
C ASP A 265 15.89 4.15 -23.44
N ALA A 266 15.43 4.01 -22.19
CA ALA A 266 15.40 2.75 -21.47
C ALA A 266 14.57 1.69 -22.22
N ASP A 267 15.16 0.50 -22.39
CA ASP A 267 14.49 -0.68 -22.91
C ASP A 267 13.59 -1.31 -21.83
N LEU A 268 12.28 -1.09 -21.95
CA LEU A 268 11.29 -1.60 -21.00
C LEU A 268 10.65 -2.93 -21.45
N SER A 269 11.08 -3.50 -22.59
CA SER A 269 10.44 -4.68 -23.20
C SER A 269 10.59 -5.96 -22.39
N LYS A 270 11.56 -5.99 -21.47
CA LYS A 270 11.83 -7.12 -20.57
C LYS A 270 10.88 -7.16 -19.37
N VAL A 271 10.13 -6.10 -19.13
CA VAL A 271 9.17 -6.01 -18.03
C VAL A 271 7.81 -6.48 -18.51
N ARG A 272 7.38 -7.62 -17.98
CA ARG A 272 6.13 -8.31 -18.35
C ARG A 272 4.91 -7.81 -17.60
N SER A 273 5.11 -7.24 -16.40
CA SER A 273 4.00 -6.77 -15.57
C SER A 273 4.30 -5.41 -14.97
N TRP A 274 3.36 -4.49 -15.11
CA TRP A 274 3.41 -3.14 -14.55
C TRP A 274 2.16 -2.92 -13.69
N GLY A 275 2.32 -2.86 -12.37
CA GLY A 275 1.24 -2.63 -11.43
C GLY A 275 1.30 -1.26 -10.78
N CYS A 276 0.15 -0.63 -10.59
CA CYS A 276 0.03 0.61 -9.82
C CYS A 276 -1.09 0.50 -8.79
N GLY A 277 -0.93 1.15 -7.63
CA GLY A 277 -2.01 1.25 -6.65
C GLY A 277 -1.67 2.17 -5.48
N GLY A 278 -2.58 2.22 -4.50
CA GLY A 278 -2.47 3.06 -3.31
C GLY A 278 -2.95 4.51 -3.50
N ALA A 279 -2.97 5.01 -4.73
CA ALA A 279 -3.58 6.28 -5.12
C ALA A 279 -4.01 6.25 -6.60
N PRO A 280 -4.91 7.15 -7.04
CA PRO A 280 -5.26 7.30 -8.44
C PRO A 280 -4.00 7.57 -9.29
N LEU A 281 -3.82 6.80 -10.37
CA LEU A 281 -2.77 7.03 -11.36
C LEU A 281 -3.27 8.05 -12.39
N PRO A 282 -2.59 9.20 -12.57
CA PRO A 282 -2.96 10.18 -13.59
C PRO A 282 -3.01 9.58 -14.99
N ASP A 283 -4.07 9.90 -15.75
CA ASP A 283 -4.27 9.44 -17.14
C ASP A 283 -3.02 9.67 -18.01
N ILE A 284 -2.39 10.84 -17.85
CA ILE A 284 -1.21 11.23 -18.62
C ILE A 284 -0.02 10.30 -18.40
N LEU A 285 0.12 9.72 -17.19
CA LEU A 285 1.15 8.73 -16.92
C LEU A 285 0.81 7.39 -17.56
N VAL A 286 -0.45 6.97 -17.52
CA VAL A 286 -0.90 5.75 -18.22
C VAL A 286 -0.56 5.82 -19.70
N GLU A 287 -0.92 6.93 -20.35
CA GLU A 287 -0.64 7.17 -21.77
C GLU A 287 0.87 7.23 -22.07
N LYS A 288 1.64 7.92 -21.22
CA LYS A 288 3.09 8.09 -21.39
C LYS A 288 3.84 6.76 -21.31
N PHE A 289 3.49 5.90 -20.35
CA PHE A 289 4.06 4.56 -20.24
C PHE A 289 3.57 3.63 -21.35
N ALA A 290 2.28 3.69 -21.73
CA ALA A 290 1.75 2.88 -22.83
C ALA A 290 2.45 3.18 -24.17
N LYS A 291 2.80 4.45 -24.45
CA LYS A 291 3.62 4.85 -25.62
C LYS A 291 5.03 4.23 -25.61
N ARG A 292 5.52 3.77 -24.46
CA ARG A 292 6.79 3.06 -24.28
C ARG A 292 6.62 1.53 -24.26
N GLY A 293 5.41 1.02 -24.53
CA GLY A 293 5.09 -0.41 -24.42
C GLY A 293 4.90 -0.91 -22.99
N ALA A 294 4.89 -0.02 -21.99
CA ALA A 294 4.66 -0.36 -20.59
C ALA A 294 3.19 -0.13 -20.23
N LEU A 295 2.41 -1.20 -20.17
CA LEU A 295 0.97 -1.14 -19.87
C LEU A 295 0.73 -1.18 -18.36
N VAL A 296 0.64 -0.01 -17.73
CA VAL A 296 0.48 0.12 -16.28
C VAL A 296 -0.94 -0.26 -15.83
N CYS A 297 -1.08 -1.46 -15.28
CA CYS A 297 -2.30 -1.97 -14.69
C CYS A 297 -2.57 -1.32 -13.33
N ASN A 298 -3.47 -0.33 -13.33
CA ASN A 298 -3.92 0.31 -12.11
C ASN A 298 -4.80 -0.63 -11.27
N GLY A 299 -4.75 -0.49 -9.95
CA GLY A 299 -5.50 -1.31 -9.00
C GLY A 299 -6.05 -0.51 -7.84
N TYR A 300 -7.08 -1.06 -7.21
CA TYR A 300 -7.70 -0.48 -6.03
C TYR A 300 -7.85 -1.51 -4.92
N GLY A 301 -7.71 -1.02 -3.70
CA GLY A 301 -7.84 -1.79 -2.49
C GLY A 301 -7.34 -0.99 -1.29
N MET A 302 -7.37 -1.64 -0.13
CA MET A 302 -7.06 -1.04 1.15
C MET A 302 -6.47 -2.08 2.08
N THR A 303 -5.93 -1.67 3.22
CA THR A 303 -5.36 -2.60 4.20
C THR A 303 -6.37 -3.66 4.62
N GLU A 304 -7.64 -3.28 4.77
CA GLU A 304 -8.77 -4.08 5.18
C GLU A 304 -9.18 -5.16 4.15
N THR A 305 -8.65 -5.13 2.93
CA THR A 305 -8.97 -6.07 1.84
C THR A 305 -7.81 -7.01 1.47
N GLY A 306 -6.77 -7.06 2.30
CA GLY A 306 -5.71 -8.06 2.19
C GLY A 306 -4.61 -7.91 1.14
N PRO A 307 -4.38 -6.82 0.36
CA PRO A 307 -5.09 -5.56 0.10
C PRO A 307 -5.76 -5.46 -1.27
N THR A 308 -5.57 -6.39 -2.20
CA THR A 308 -6.03 -6.23 -3.60
C THR A 308 -7.51 -6.56 -3.75
N ALA A 309 -8.32 -5.57 -4.11
CA ALA A 309 -9.76 -5.76 -4.38
C ALA A 309 -10.08 -5.69 -5.88
N PHE A 310 -9.45 -4.77 -6.62
CA PHE A 310 -9.61 -4.58 -8.06
C PHE A 310 -8.24 -4.46 -8.71
N LEU A 311 -8.14 -4.93 -9.95
CA LEU A 311 -6.97 -4.72 -10.80
C LEU A 311 -7.43 -4.60 -12.25
N MET A 312 -6.81 -3.67 -12.98
CA MET A 312 -6.91 -3.56 -14.42
C MET A 312 -6.19 -4.73 -15.08
N ASP A 313 -6.79 -5.28 -16.13
CA ASP A 313 -6.12 -6.25 -16.98
C ASP A 313 -5.41 -5.54 -18.15
N GLU A 314 -4.27 -6.11 -18.56
CA GLU A 314 -3.37 -5.49 -19.54
C GLU A 314 -4.08 -5.13 -20.86
N ALA A 315 -5.00 -5.98 -21.31
CA ALA A 315 -5.69 -5.83 -22.59
C ALA A 315 -6.60 -4.60 -22.65
N HIS A 316 -7.03 -4.06 -21.50
CA HIS A 316 -7.94 -2.92 -21.43
C HIS A 316 -7.31 -1.63 -20.89
N VAL A 317 -6.02 -1.62 -20.53
CA VAL A 317 -5.34 -0.45 -19.96
C VAL A 317 -5.55 0.82 -20.80
N THR A 318 -5.35 0.74 -22.12
CA THR A 318 -5.48 1.90 -23.02
C THR A 318 -6.92 2.24 -23.39
N GLN A 319 -7.86 1.31 -23.20
CA GLN A 319 -9.28 1.48 -23.55
C GLN A 319 -10.10 2.02 -22.37
N LYS A 320 -9.65 1.75 -21.14
CA LYS A 320 -10.35 2.01 -19.87
C LYS A 320 -9.49 2.86 -18.93
N ILE A 321 -8.81 3.87 -19.48
CA ILE A 321 -7.97 4.78 -18.70
C ILE A 321 -8.81 5.42 -17.58
N GLY A 322 -8.24 5.47 -16.38
CA GLY A 322 -8.88 5.96 -15.16
C GLY A 322 -9.69 4.92 -14.37
N ALA A 323 -9.97 3.74 -14.94
CA ALA A 323 -10.57 2.65 -14.17
C ALA A 323 -9.54 1.97 -13.26
N ALA A 324 -10.01 1.46 -12.12
CA ALA A 324 -9.25 0.57 -11.24
C ALA A 324 -9.35 -0.90 -11.65
N GLY A 325 -10.09 -1.19 -12.73
CA GLY A 325 -10.33 -2.53 -13.24
C GLY A 325 -11.60 -3.16 -12.70
N ARG A 326 -11.57 -4.49 -12.54
CA ARG A 326 -12.70 -5.31 -12.09
C ARG A 326 -12.40 -5.95 -10.72
N PRO A 327 -13.44 -6.30 -9.94
CA PRO A 327 -13.25 -7.07 -8.72
C PRO A 327 -12.46 -8.35 -9.00
N GLN A 328 -11.47 -8.64 -8.16
CA GLN A 328 -10.61 -9.81 -8.33
C GLN A 328 -11.33 -11.10 -7.94
N MET A 329 -10.81 -12.24 -8.40
CA MET A 329 -11.45 -13.57 -8.31
C MET A 329 -12.07 -13.90 -6.96
N MET A 330 -11.40 -13.56 -5.86
CA MET A 330 -11.83 -13.87 -4.51
C MET A 330 -12.52 -12.69 -3.80
N THR A 331 -12.96 -11.68 -4.56
CA THR A 331 -13.55 -10.44 -4.05
C THR A 331 -14.88 -10.16 -4.74
N ALA A 332 -15.96 -10.15 -3.97
CA ALA A 332 -17.22 -9.57 -4.40
C ALA A 332 -17.23 -8.07 -4.13
N ALA A 333 -17.81 -7.31 -5.05
CA ALA A 333 -18.00 -5.88 -4.90
C ALA A 333 -19.41 -5.48 -5.33
N ARG A 334 -19.97 -4.48 -4.63
CA ARG A 334 -21.18 -3.76 -5.06
C ARG A 334 -20.98 -2.26 -4.88
N ILE A 335 -21.68 -1.48 -5.69
CA ILE A 335 -21.72 -0.02 -5.59
C ILE A 335 -23.09 0.37 -5.07
N VAL A 336 -23.16 1.05 -3.91
CA VAL A 336 -24.42 1.26 -3.16
C VAL A 336 -24.72 2.75 -3.03
N ALA A 337 -25.93 3.17 -3.42
CA ALA A 337 -26.41 4.53 -3.24
C ALA A 337 -26.74 4.83 -1.77
N SER A 338 -26.98 6.10 -1.46
CA SER A 338 -27.33 6.55 -0.09
C SER A 338 -28.62 5.94 0.45
N ASN A 339 -29.50 5.44 -0.40
CA ASN A 339 -30.73 4.73 -0.02
C ASN A 339 -30.50 3.24 0.29
N GLY A 340 -29.25 2.76 0.24
CA GLY A 340 -28.89 1.37 0.52
C GLY A 340 -29.11 0.39 -0.63
N GLN A 341 -29.52 0.86 -1.81
CA GLN A 341 -29.71 0.03 -3.00
C GLN A 341 -28.46 0.04 -3.89
N GLU A 342 -28.23 -1.06 -4.60
CA GLU A 342 -27.17 -1.12 -5.60
C GLU A 342 -27.45 -0.18 -6.77
N THR A 343 -26.41 0.47 -7.28
CA THR A 343 -26.52 1.44 -8.36
C THR A 343 -26.51 0.77 -9.73
N GLU A 344 -27.29 1.30 -10.67
CA GLU A 344 -27.15 0.96 -12.09
C GLU A 344 -25.78 1.40 -12.66
N PRO A 345 -25.27 0.77 -13.74
CA PRO A 345 -24.07 1.24 -14.42
C PRO A 345 -24.10 2.74 -14.74
N GLY A 346 -22.97 3.41 -14.53
CA GLY A 346 -22.78 4.85 -14.72
C GLY A 346 -23.21 5.71 -13.54
N LYS A 347 -23.93 5.17 -12.55
CA LYS A 347 -24.32 5.89 -11.33
C LYS A 347 -23.27 5.71 -10.24
N THR A 348 -23.09 6.77 -9.44
CA THR A 348 -22.10 6.80 -8.36
C THR A 348 -22.72 6.28 -7.05
N GLY A 349 -21.97 5.46 -6.32
CA GLY A 349 -22.29 5.01 -4.97
C GLY A 349 -21.04 4.65 -4.18
N GLU A 350 -21.22 4.20 -2.93
CA GLU A 350 -20.13 3.69 -2.08
C GLU A 350 -19.74 2.27 -2.51
N ILE A 351 -18.43 2.02 -2.62
CA ILE A 351 -17.90 0.68 -2.84
C ILE A 351 -18.06 -0.11 -1.54
N GLN A 352 -18.72 -1.25 -1.62
CA GLN A 352 -18.78 -2.22 -0.54
C GLN A 352 -18.19 -3.55 -1.00
N LEU A 353 -17.39 -4.17 -0.14
CA LEU A 353 -16.59 -5.36 -0.49
C LEU A 353 -16.86 -6.54 0.44
N LYS A 354 -16.85 -7.75 -0.12
CA LYS A 354 -17.05 -8.99 0.64
C LYS A 354 -16.22 -10.10 0.05
N GLY A 355 -15.66 -10.95 0.90
CA GLY A 355 -14.86 -12.09 0.45
C GLY A 355 -13.92 -12.61 1.54
N PRO A 356 -13.28 -13.75 1.32
CA PRO A 356 -12.36 -14.36 2.28
C PRO A 356 -11.07 -13.55 2.52
N GLY A 357 -10.76 -12.56 1.68
CA GLY A 357 -9.64 -11.64 1.84
C GLY A 357 -9.94 -10.39 2.66
N ILE A 358 -11.19 -10.23 3.14
CA ILE A 358 -11.59 -9.10 3.98
C ILE A 358 -11.17 -9.35 5.42
N THR A 359 -10.64 -8.32 6.08
CA THR A 359 -10.25 -8.34 7.49
C THR A 359 -11.41 -8.77 8.39
N PRO A 360 -11.16 -9.53 9.48
CA PRO A 360 -12.18 -9.76 10.49
C PRO A 360 -12.50 -8.49 11.31
N GLY A 361 -11.68 -7.45 11.19
CA GLY A 361 -11.90 -6.16 11.85
C GLY A 361 -10.61 -5.52 12.37
N TYR A 362 -10.80 -4.61 13.33
CA TYR A 362 -9.72 -3.88 13.96
C TYR A 362 -9.38 -4.45 15.33
N TRP A 363 -8.09 -4.58 15.62
CA TRP A 363 -7.56 -5.00 16.91
C TRP A 363 -8.01 -4.05 18.01
N ASN A 364 -8.48 -4.59 19.14
CA ASN A 364 -8.95 -3.84 20.31
C ASN A 364 -9.99 -2.73 20.02
N ALA A 365 -10.75 -2.82 18.91
CA ALA A 365 -11.68 -1.77 18.51
C ALA A 365 -13.02 -2.33 17.97
N PRO A 366 -13.83 -3.02 18.81
CA PRO A 366 -15.07 -3.65 18.39
C PRO A 366 -16.10 -2.67 17.80
N ASP A 367 -16.19 -1.44 18.32
CA ASP A 367 -17.09 -0.42 17.78
C ASP A 367 -16.68 0.03 16.37
N ALA A 368 -15.36 0.19 16.14
CA ALA A 368 -14.84 0.52 14.82
C ALA A 368 -15.06 -0.63 13.84
N THR A 369 -14.91 -1.88 14.30
CA THR A 369 -15.22 -3.07 13.51
C THR A 369 -16.69 -3.08 13.13
N LYS A 370 -17.62 -3.01 14.09
CA LYS A 370 -19.06 -2.97 13.82
C LYS A 370 -19.44 -1.83 12.87
N ALA A 371 -18.86 -0.64 13.06
CA ALA A 371 -19.13 0.50 12.20
C ALA A 371 -18.59 0.35 10.77
N ALA A 372 -17.57 -0.48 10.54
CA ALA A 372 -16.98 -0.69 9.22
C ALA A 372 -17.77 -1.67 8.34
N PHE A 373 -18.61 -2.52 8.94
CA PHE A 373 -19.42 -3.49 8.21
C PHE A 373 -20.89 -3.06 8.11
N THR A 374 -21.58 -3.55 7.08
CA THR A 374 -23.04 -3.59 7.02
C THR A 374 -23.57 -4.80 7.79
N ASP A 375 -24.85 -4.82 8.13
CA ASP A 375 -25.48 -5.94 8.85
C ASP A 375 -25.42 -7.26 8.06
N ASP A 376 -25.39 -7.19 6.72
CA ASP A 376 -25.22 -8.34 5.82
C ASP A 376 -23.74 -8.69 5.51
N GLY A 377 -22.80 -8.07 6.23
CA GLY A 377 -21.38 -8.45 6.28
C GLY A 377 -20.52 -7.93 5.12
N TRP A 378 -20.86 -6.78 4.54
CA TRP A 378 -20.02 -6.09 3.57
C TRP A 378 -19.18 -5.02 4.24
N LEU A 379 -17.89 -4.96 3.90
CA LEU A 379 -16.99 -3.89 4.31
C LEU A 379 -17.36 -2.60 3.56
N LYS A 380 -17.69 -1.54 4.30
CA LYS A 380 -17.87 -0.19 3.77
C LYS A 380 -16.51 0.47 3.62
N THR A 381 -16.14 0.80 2.39
CA THR A 381 -14.81 1.37 2.11
C THR A 381 -14.74 2.87 2.40
N GLY A 382 -15.88 3.57 2.36
CA GLY A 382 -15.94 5.03 2.36
C GLY A 382 -15.49 5.69 1.05
N ASP A 383 -15.03 4.90 0.07
CA ASP A 383 -14.64 5.33 -1.27
C ASP A 383 -15.86 5.22 -2.22
N LEU A 384 -16.01 6.22 -3.09
CA LEU A 384 -17.10 6.32 -4.05
C LEU A 384 -16.62 5.89 -5.43
N ALA A 385 -17.46 5.15 -6.15
CA ALA A 385 -17.18 4.74 -7.51
C ALA A 385 -18.44 4.62 -8.35
N LYS A 386 -18.24 4.43 -9.65
CA LYS A 386 -19.25 4.00 -10.61
C LYS A 386 -18.68 2.88 -11.47
N THR A 387 -19.54 2.02 -11.98
CA THR A 387 -19.17 0.93 -12.88
C THR A 387 -19.69 1.23 -14.28
N ASP A 388 -18.92 0.98 -15.34
CA ASP A 388 -19.43 1.09 -16.71
C ASP A 388 -20.23 -0.15 -17.15
N ALA A 389 -20.75 -0.14 -18.37
CA ALA A 389 -21.55 -1.24 -18.90
C ALA A 389 -20.75 -2.56 -19.07
N ASP A 390 -19.42 -2.48 -19.13
CA ASP A 390 -18.52 -3.62 -19.29
C ASP A 390 -18.01 -4.15 -17.92
N GLY A 391 -18.46 -3.54 -16.82
CA GLY A 391 -18.11 -3.94 -15.46
C GLY A 391 -16.84 -3.29 -14.91
N PHE A 392 -16.21 -2.34 -15.60
CA PHE A 392 -15.02 -1.65 -15.09
C PHE A 392 -15.41 -0.58 -14.09
N THR A 393 -14.71 -0.54 -12.96
CA THR A 393 -15.00 0.38 -11.86
C THR A 393 -14.05 1.57 -11.87
N TYR A 394 -14.62 2.77 -11.79
CA TYR A 394 -13.92 4.06 -11.74
C TYR A 394 -14.08 4.66 -10.36
N ILE A 395 -12.97 4.83 -9.65
CA ILE A 395 -12.96 5.49 -8.34
C ILE A 395 -13.15 6.99 -8.58
N VAL A 396 -14.26 7.55 -8.08
CA VAL A 396 -14.54 8.98 -8.28
C VAL A 396 -14.01 9.83 -7.12
N GLY A 397 -13.81 9.24 -5.94
CA GLY A 397 -13.20 9.94 -4.81
C GLY A 397 -13.60 9.34 -3.48
N ARG A 398 -13.43 10.13 -2.41
CA ARG A 398 -13.88 9.76 -1.06
C ARG A 398 -15.15 10.48 -0.72
N SER A 399 -16.07 9.77 -0.06
CA SER A 399 -17.29 10.36 0.48
C SER A 399 -17.03 11.58 1.37
N LYS A 400 -15.92 11.57 2.13
CA LYS A 400 -15.51 12.66 3.02
C LYS A 400 -14.76 13.82 2.34
N ASP A 401 -14.19 13.58 1.16
CA ASP A 401 -13.46 14.61 0.40
C ASP A 401 -14.37 15.31 -0.62
N MET A 402 -15.51 14.69 -0.95
CA MET A 402 -16.56 15.26 -1.80
C MET A 402 -17.19 16.46 -1.10
N PHE A 403 -17.34 17.55 -1.85
CA PHE A 403 -17.95 18.79 -1.38
C PHE A 403 -19.05 19.22 -2.34
N ILE A 404 -20.00 20.01 -1.85
CA ILE A 404 -21.19 20.41 -2.60
C ILE A 404 -21.08 21.89 -2.95
N SER A 405 -20.99 22.19 -4.24
CA SER A 405 -20.99 23.57 -4.76
C SER A 405 -22.25 23.78 -5.58
N GLY A 406 -23.13 24.65 -5.11
CA GLY A 406 -24.35 24.98 -5.84
C GLY A 406 -25.34 23.84 -5.97
N GLY A 407 -25.34 22.92 -5.00
CA GLY A 407 -26.21 21.73 -5.01
C GLY A 407 -25.67 20.56 -5.81
N GLU A 408 -24.50 20.70 -6.44
CA GLU A 408 -23.85 19.65 -7.23
C GLU A 408 -22.70 19.01 -6.45
N ASN A 409 -22.62 17.68 -6.49
CA ASN A 409 -21.51 16.93 -5.90
C ASN A 409 -20.25 17.12 -6.75
N ILE A 410 -19.19 17.66 -6.14
CA ILE A 410 -17.89 17.78 -6.78
C ILE A 410 -16.96 16.72 -6.21
N TYR A 411 -16.42 15.93 -7.13
CA TYR A 411 -15.45 14.90 -6.84
C TYR A 411 -14.05 15.45 -7.11
N PRO A 412 -13.21 15.69 -6.08
CA PRO A 412 -11.89 16.30 -6.26
C PRO A 412 -11.02 15.61 -7.31
N ALA A 413 -11.02 14.27 -7.37
CA ALA A 413 -10.18 13.51 -8.29
C ALA A 413 -10.48 13.82 -9.78
N GLU A 414 -11.74 14.09 -10.12
CA GLU A 414 -12.13 14.50 -11.47
C GLU A 414 -11.47 15.83 -11.84
N VAL A 415 -11.51 16.79 -10.92
CA VAL A 415 -10.93 18.13 -11.11
C VAL A 415 -9.39 18.06 -11.13
N GLU A 416 -8.80 17.28 -10.24
CA GLU A 416 -7.35 17.03 -10.15
C GLU A 416 -6.81 16.47 -11.49
N ASN A 417 -7.50 15.50 -12.09
CA ASN A 417 -7.11 14.92 -13.37
C ASN A 417 -7.16 15.90 -14.53
N ILE A 418 -8.07 16.88 -14.52
CA ILE A 418 -8.09 17.94 -15.54
C ILE A 418 -6.89 18.87 -15.38
N TYR A 419 -6.59 19.32 -14.15
CA TYR A 419 -5.44 20.19 -13.90
C TYR A 419 -4.10 19.49 -14.12
N ALA A 420 -3.99 18.19 -13.85
CA ALA A 420 -2.79 17.41 -14.13
C ALA A 420 -2.42 17.34 -15.64
N LYS A 421 -3.38 17.64 -16.54
CA LYS A 421 -3.16 17.73 -18.00
C LYS A 421 -2.62 19.09 -18.45
N HIS A 422 -2.65 20.12 -17.58
CA HIS A 422 -2.09 21.43 -17.91
C HIS A 422 -0.56 21.36 -18.05
N PRO A 423 0.06 21.96 -19.09
CA PRO A 423 1.50 21.85 -19.34
C PRO A 423 2.37 22.22 -18.13
N ALA A 424 2.07 23.35 -17.47
CA ALA A 424 2.82 23.84 -16.31
C ALA A 424 2.58 23.06 -15.01
N VAL A 425 1.53 22.24 -14.91
CA VAL A 425 1.13 21.60 -13.65
C VAL A 425 1.77 20.21 -13.53
N LEU A 426 2.50 19.98 -12.45
CA LEU A 426 3.06 18.67 -12.10
C LEU A 426 2.03 17.81 -11.37
N GLU A 427 1.36 18.37 -10.36
CA GLU A 427 0.33 17.69 -9.58
C GLU A 427 -0.65 18.71 -8.99
N ALA A 428 -1.91 18.31 -8.85
CA ALA A 428 -2.95 19.14 -8.25
C ALA A 428 -3.66 18.38 -7.13
N ALA A 429 -4.03 19.09 -6.06
CA ALA A 429 -4.91 18.58 -5.01
C ALA A 429 -6.05 19.58 -4.78
N ILE A 430 -7.29 19.10 -4.79
CA ILE A 430 -8.48 19.92 -4.61
C ILE A 430 -9.14 19.58 -3.27
N ILE A 431 -9.51 20.62 -2.53
CA ILE A 431 -10.34 20.54 -1.31
C ILE A 431 -11.57 21.43 -1.45
N GLY A 432 -12.65 21.07 -0.75
CA GLY A 432 -13.78 21.96 -0.54
C GLY A 432 -13.46 22.98 0.56
N VAL A 433 -13.79 24.25 0.30
CA VAL A 433 -13.75 25.33 1.28
C VAL A 433 -15.11 26.01 1.35
N LYS A 434 -15.45 26.60 2.49
CA LYS A 434 -16.72 27.33 2.65
C LYS A 434 -16.83 28.47 1.65
N ASP A 435 -18.01 28.62 1.06
CA ASP A 435 -18.34 29.70 0.13
C ASP A 435 -19.73 30.26 0.44
N GLU A 436 -19.84 31.58 0.60
CA GLU A 436 -21.10 32.21 1.02
C GLU A 436 -22.23 32.04 -0.01
N LYS A 437 -21.89 31.90 -1.30
CA LYS A 437 -22.88 31.81 -2.39
C LYS A 437 -23.23 30.38 -2.73
N TRP A 438 -22.25 29.48 -2.72
CA TRP A 438 -22.40 28.12 -3.22
C TRP A 438 -22.44 27.04 -2.12
N GLY A 439 -22.30 27.44 -0.86
CA GLY A 439 -22.13 26.54 0.28
C GLY A 439 -20.67 26.14 0.44
N GLU A 440 -20.15 25.43 -0.57
CA GLU A 440 -18.73 25.13 -0.71
C GLU A 440 -18.23 25.49 -2.11
N ALA A 441 -16.93 25.73 -2.24
CA ALA A 441 -16.25 25.90 -3.52
C ALA A 441 -14.89 25.19 -3.49
N GLY A 442 -14.38 24.83 -4.67
CA GLY A 442 -13.06 24.20 -4.76
C GLY A 442 -11.93 25.20 -4.50
N GLN A 443 -10.95 24.79 -3.70
CA GLN A 443 -9.63 25.42 -3.62
C GLN A 443 -8.60 24.43 -4.17
N ALA A 444 -7.82 24.88 -5.15
CA ALA A 444 -6.79 24.08 -5.79
C ALA A 444 -5.42 24.38 -5.20
N TYR A 445 -4.71 23.34 -4.81
CA TYR A 445 -3.30 23.38 -4.48
C TYR A 445 -2.54 22.85 -5.69
N ILE A 446 -1.58 23.61 -6.19
CA ILE A 446 -0.89 23.35 -7.46
C ILE A 446 0.59 23.23 -7.19
N LEU A 447 1.15 22.08 -7.53
CA LEU A 447 2.58 21.88 -7.66
C LEU A 447 2.94 22.04 -9.14
N LEU A 448 3.86 22.96 -9.44
CA LEU A 448 4.30 23.23 -10.81
C LEU A 448 5.41 22.27 -11.23
N ARG A 449 5.57 22.11 -12.54
CA ARG A 449 6.78 21.49 -13.10
C ARG A 449 7.95 22.46 -12.92
N GLU A 450 9.16 21.90 -12.88
CA GLU A 450 10.37 22.72 -12.81
C GLU A 450 10.42 23.70 -13.99
N GLU A 451 10.85 24.93 -13.69
CA GLU A 451 11.02 26.04 -14.66
C GLU A 451 9.73 26.52 -15.36
N GLU A 452 8.58 25.95 -15.03
CA GLU A 452 7.28 26.37 -15.54
C GLU A 452 6.64 27.45 -14.64
N ALA A 453 5.85 28.33 -15.24
CA ALA A 453 5.07 29.35 -14.53
C ALA A 453 3.67 29.46 -15.14
N VAL A 454 2.67 29.62 -14.29
CA VAL A 454 1.27 29.84 -14.70
C VAL A 454 0.54 30.66 -13.64
N SER A 455 -0.31 31.59 -14.06
CA SER A 455 -1.10 32.41 -13.13
C SER A 455 -2.40 31.72 -12.70
N ALA A 456 -2.98 32.14 -11.58
CA ALA A 456 -4.28 31.66 -11.12
C ALA A 456 -5.41 31.97 -12.12
N GLU A 457 -5.33 33.11 -12.82
CA GLU A 457 -6.27 33.51 -13.88
C GLU A 457 -6.16 32.58 -15.09
N GLU A 458 -4.94 32.17 -15.45
CA GLU A 458 -4.72 31.23 -16.54
C GLU A 458 -5.26 29.84 -16.19
N LEU A 459 -5.01 29.36 -14.97
CA LEU A 459 -5.60 28.11 -14.47
C LEU A 459 -7.13 28.19 -14.38
N THR A 460 -7.68 29.34 -14.00
CA THR A 460 -9.14 29.56 -14.01
C THR A 460 -9.71 29.46 -15.42
N ARG A 461 -9.05 30.09 -16.40
CA ARG A 461 -9.45 30.02 -17.82
C ARG A 461 -9.36 28.59 -18.33
N TYR A 462 -8.24 27.91 -18.09
CA TYR A 462 -8.08 26.50 -18.43
C TYR A 462 -9.18 25.63 -17.81
N GLY A 463 -9.49 25.84 -16.53
CA GLY A 463 -10.60 25.16 -15.86
C GLY A 463 -11.94 25.40 -16.55
N ARG A 464 -12.26 26.64 -16.93
CA ARG A 464 -13.51 26.97 -17.64
C ARG A 464 -13.62 26.34 -19.03
N ASP A 465 -12.49 26.12 -19.69
CA ASP A 465 -12.46 25.48 -21.01
C ASP A 465 -12.68 23.96 -20.94
N HIS A 466 -12.45 23.33 -19.78
CA HIS A 466 -12.44 21.86 -19.63
C HIS A 466 -13.42 21.30 -18.58
N LEU A 467 -13.98 22.15 -17.72
CA LEU A 467 -14.89 21.78 -16.64
C LEU A 467 -16.17 22.62 -16.68
N ALA A 468 -17.26 22.05 -16.17
CA ALA A 468 -18.44 22.84 -15.87
C ALA A 468 -18.12 23.95 -14.86
N ALA A 469 -18.71 25.13 -15.01
CA ALA A 469 -18.35 26.33 -14.26
C ALA A 469 -18.37 26.15 -12.73
N TYR A 470 -19.28 25.33 -12.20
CA TYR A 470 -19.39 25.06 -10.76
C TYR A 470 -18.26 24.16 -10.22
N LYS A 471 -17.59 23.39 -11.09
CA LYS A 471 -16.44 22.54 -10.74
C LYS A 471 -15.10 23.27 -10.77
N VAL A 472 -15.04 24.45 -11.40
CA VAL A 472 -13.81 25.25 -11.49
C VAL A 472 -13.46 25.76 -10.08
N PRO A 473 -12.26 25.44 -9.54
CA PRO A 473 -11.79 26.00 -8.29
C PRO A 473 -11.83 27.53 -8.29
N LYS A 474 -12.27 28.10 -7.18
CA LYS A 474 -12.35 29.57 -7.00
C LYS A 474 -11.04 30.20 -6.53
N SER A 475 -10.12 29.39 -6.02
CA SER A 475 -8.80 29.85 -5.60
C SER A 475 -7.73 28.82 -5.91
N PHE A 476 -6.52 29.32 -6.13
CA PHE A 476 -5.33 28.53 -6.45
C PHE A 476 -4.22 28.91 -5.47
N VAL A 477 -3.59 27.90 -4.88
CA VAL A 477 -2.46 28.03 -3.95
C VAL A 477 -1.31 27.23 -4.53
N PHE A 478 -0.22 27.91 -4.88
CA PHE A 478 0.99 27.24 -5.35
C PHE A 478 1.77 26.69 -4.15
N VAL A 479 2.24 25.45 -4.26
CA VAL A 479 2.99 24.75 -3.21
C VAL A 479 4.31 24.23 -3.77
N ASP A 480 5.33 24.23 -2.92
CA ASP A 480 6.64 23.63 -3.26
C ASP A 480 6.62 22.10 -3.11
N ALA A 481 5.76 21.58 -2.22
CA ALA A 481 5.57 20.14 -2.00
C ALA A 481 4.22 19.83 -1.35
N PHE A 482 3.70 18.62 -1.59
CA PHE A 482 2.52 18.11 -0.92
C PHE A 482 2.87 17.36 0.38
N PRO A 483 2.10 17.53 1.47
CA PRO A 483 2.18 16.64 2.62
C PRO A 483 1.66 15.25 2.21
N ARG A 484 2.49 14.22 2.37
CA ARG A 484 2.14 12.85 1.97
C ARG A 484 2.23 11.88 3.13
N THR A 485 1.38 10.86 3.10
CA THR A 485 1.55 9.68 3.94
C THR A 485 2.84 8.96 3.54
N ALA A 486 3.30 8.06 4.41
CA ALA A 486 4.41 7.19 4.07
C ALA A 486 4.17 6.29 2.84
N ALA A 487 2.92 6.10 2.41
CA ALA A 487 2.55 5.41 1.18
C ALA A 487 2.49 6.35 -0.06
N GLY A 488 2.88 7.62 0.06
CA GLY A 488 2.92 8.59 -1.03
C GLY A 488 1.59 9.29 -1.33
N LYS A 489 0.53 9.02 -0.56
CA LYS A 489 -0.79 9.63 -0.75
C LYS A 489 -0.84 11.04 -0.15
N VAL A 490 -1.34 12.02 -0.90
CA VAL A 490 -1.53 13.40 -0.40
C VAL A 490 -2.49 13.43 0.80
N GLN A 491 -2.06 14.09 1.88
CA GLN A 491 -2.86 14.30 3.10
C GLN A 491 -3.62 15.62 3.01
N LYS A 492 -4.74 15.63 2.28
CA LYS A 492 -5.54 16.83 2.01
C LYS A 492 -5.97 17.61 3.26
N HIS A 493 -6.23 16.92 4.38
CA HIS A 493 -6.58 17.57 5.65
C HIS A 493 -5.45 18.42 6.27
N LEU A 494 -4.20 18.23 5.82
CA LEU A 494 -3.04 19.04 6.23
C LEU A 494 -2.81 20.24 5.29
N LEU A 495 -3.49 20.30 4.15
CA LEU A 495 -3.50 21.48 3.29
C LEU A 495 -4.34 22.52 4.02
N ALA A 496 -3.66 23.47 4.68
CA ALA A 496 -4.30 24.46 5.54
C ALA A 496 -5.35 25.22 4.74
N ALA A 497 -6.62 25.17 5.16
CA ALA A 497 -7.65 26.05 4.62
C ALA A 497 -7.28 27.51 4.97
N LYS A 498 -6.46 28.17 4.14
CA LYS A 498 -6.40 29.61 4.12
C LYS A 498 -7.78 30.05 3.64
N ASN A 499 -8.59 30.56 4.57
CA ASN A 499 -9.89 31.13 4.28
C ASN A 499 -9.73 32.08 3.09
N LEU A 500 -10.70 32.04 2.16
CA LEU A 500 -10.85 33.04 1.12
C LEU A 500 -11.04 34.40 1.82
N SER A 501 -9.96 35.13 2.07
CA SER A 501 -10.07 36.53 2.47
C SER A 501 -10.47 37.32 1.22
N SER A 502 -11.72 37.77 1.25
CA SER A 502 -12.38 38.84 0.48
C SER A 502 -11.78 39.23 -0.88
#